data_AF-R6DRH1-F1
#
_entry.id   AF-R6DRH1-F1
#
_cell.length_a   1.000
_cell.length_b   1.000
_cell.length_c   1.000
_cell.angle_alpha   90.00
_cell.angle_beta   90.00
_cell.angle_gamma   90.00
#
_symmetry.space_group_name_H-M   'P 1'
#
loop_
_entity.id
_entity.type
_entity.pdbx_description
1 polymer ?
#
loop_
_entity_poly.entity_id
_entity_poly.type
_entity_poly.pdbx_seq_one_letter_code
_entity_poly.pdbx_strand_id
1 'polypeptide(L)'
;MAIFENRVCKQCGRTFSGGPRAWYCPDCRYERNKEKNRIHHQNDPMRKIGSIDYCVNCGKTYTVTSGLQKYCANCAPLCVAEVDRRQGLDYYYQNKGNINPKRNIKRKSQKKEITCKICGKTFFGHENQKLCSENCRNENRKIYSREYERNHPGRKKEAK
;
A
#
# COMPACT_ATOMS: atom_id res chain seq x y z
N MET A 1 19.21 -18.75 0.33
CA MET A 1 18.70 -19.25 -0.96
C MET A 1 19.14 -20.69 -1.10
N ALA A 2 18.22 -21.65 -1.23
CA ALA A 2 18.62 -23.05 -1.43
C ALA A 2 19.33 -23.21 -2.80
N ILE A 3 20.50 -23.84 -2.82
CA ILE A 3 21.25 -24.18 -4.04
C ILE A 3 21.05 -25.68 -4.28
N PHE A 4 20.65 -26.04 -5.50
CA PHE A 4 20.45 -27.42 -5.93
C PHE A 4 21.56 -27.77 -6.92
N GLU A 5 22.33 -28.81 -6.63
CA GLU A 5 23.53 -29.18 -7.41
C GLU A 5 23.25 -30.00 -8.67
N ASN A 6 22.11 -30.69 -8.72
CA ASN A 6 21.79 -31.65 -9.79
C ASN A 6 20.73 -31.13 -10.77
N ARG A 7 20.77 -29.84 -11.13
CA ARG A 7 19.80 -29.29 -12.09
C ARG A 7 20.25 -29.51 -13.51
N VAL A 8 19.34 -29.95 -14.37
CA VAL A 8 19.62 -30.18 -15.79
C VAL A 8 19.25 -28.92 -16.59
N CYS A 9 20.19 -28.42 -17.39
CA CYS A 9 19.95 -27.29 -18.27
C CYS A 9 18.97 -27.67 -19.40
N LYS A 10 17.90 -26.92 -19.59
CA LYS A 10 16.90 -27.18 -20.65
C LYS A 10 17.41 -26.95 -22.08
N GLN A 11 18.58 -26.32 -22.26
CA GLN A 11 19.14 -26.02 -23.59
C GLN A 11 20.25 -26.99 -23.98
N CYS A 12 21.20 -27.24 -23.08
CA CYS A 12 22.37 -28.08 -23.39
C CYS A 12 22.41 -29.41 -22.61
N GLY A 13 21.46 -29.68 -21.71
CA GLY A 13 21.38 -30.94 -20.97
C GLY A 13 22.42 -31.12 -19.85
N ARG A 14 23.40 -30.22 -19.70
CA ARG A 14 24.40 -30.28 -18.62
C ARG A 14 23.79 -30.14 -17.22
N THR A 15 24.31 -30.89 -16.25
CA THR A 15 24.06 -30.71 -14.82
C THR A 15 24.79 -29.49 -14.27
N PHE A 16 24.10 -28.67 -13.48
CA PHE A 16 24.66 -27.45 -12.90
C PHE A 16 24.02 -27.12 -11.56
N SER A 17 24.76 -26.38 -10.73
CA SER A 17 24.29 -25.86 -9.46
C SER A 17 23.48 -24.58 -9.65
N GLY A 18 22.27 -24.51 -9.10
CA GLY A 18 21.42 -23.33 -9.25
C GLY A 18 20.26 -23.26 -8.26
N GLY A 19 19.66 -22.07 -8.14
CA GLY A 19 18.50 -21.86 -7.27
C GLY A 19 17.25 -22.65 -7.71
N PRO A 20 16.18 -22.65 -6.89
CA PRO A 20 15.00 -23.49 -7.11
C PRO A 20 14.20 -23.19 -8.39
N ARG A 21 14.48 -22.07 -9.06
CA ARG A 21 13.84 -21.69 -10.35
C ARG A 21 14.84 -21.53 -11.51
N ALA A 22 16.11 -21.92 -11.32
CA ALA A 22 17.07 -21.94 -12.41
C ALA A 22 16.72 -22.99 -13.47
N TRP A 23 16.51 -22.56 -14.71
CA TRP A 23 16.20 -23.44 -15.86
C TRP A 23 17.40 -23.70 -16.78
N TYR A 24 18.42 -22.85 -16.73
CA TYR A 24 19.58 -22.88 -17.61
C TYR A 24 20.86 -22.74 -16.81
N CYS A 25 21.92 -23.42 -17.27
CA CYS A 25 23.28 -23.26 -16.76
C CYS A 25 23.79 -21.82 -16.95
N PRO A 26 24.86 -21.42 -16.26
CA PRO A 26 25.42 -20.06 -16.37
C PRO A 26 25.72 -19.64 -17.82
N ASP A 27 26.32 -20.54 -18.61
CA ASP A 27 26.73 -20.26 -20.00
C ASP A 27 25.50 -20.03 -20.90
N CYS A 28 24.53 -20.96 -20.92
CA CYS A 28 23.32 -20.81 -21.71
C CYS A 28 22.46 -19.62 -21.27
N ARG A 29 22.50 -19.26 -19.98
CA ARG A 29 21.83 -18.05 -19.48
C ARG A 29 22.49 -16.79 -20.00
N TYR A 30 23.82 -16.75 -20.02
CA TYR A 30 24.59 -15.63 -20.54
C TYR A 30 24.26 -15.41 -22.02
N GLU A 31 24.31 -16.46 -22.85
CA GLU A 31 23.99 -16.34 -24.28
C GLU A 31 22.55 -15.88 -24.51
N ARG A 32 21.57 -16.42 -23.77
CA ARG A 32 20.18 -15.94 -23.86
C ARG A 32 20.03 -14.48 -23.46
N ASN A 33 20.72 -14.04 -22.42
CA ASN A 33 20.68 -12.64 -21.99
C ASN A 33 21.33 -11.72 -23.03
N LYS A 34 22.44 -12.15 -23.62
CA LYS A 34 23.12 -11.44 -24.70
C LYS A 34 22.20 -11.28 -25.91
N GLU A 35 21.54 -12.35 -26.34
CA GLU A 35 20.61 -12.31 -27.45
C GLU A 35 19.38 -11.44 -27.15
N LYS A 36 18.78 -11.59 -25.95
CA LYS A 36 17.66 -10.74 -25.52
C LYS A 36 18.04 -9.26 -25.51
N ASN A 37 19.23 -8.93 -25.02
CA ASN A 37 19.71 -7.54 -25.01
C ASN A 37 19.96 -7.05 -26.44
N ARG A 38 20.54 -7.88 -27.33
CA ARG A 38 20.70 -7.56 -28.75
C ARG A 38 19.36 -7.21 -29.39
N ILE A 39 18.35 -8.06 -29.23
CA ILE A 39 16.98 -7.82 -29.72
C ILE A 39 16.40 -6.52 -29.13
N HIS A 40 16.57 -6.31 -27.82
CA HIS A 40 16.09 -5.10 -27.15
C HIS A 40 16.75 -3.81 -27.70
N HIS A 41 18.05 -3.85 -28.03
CA HIS A 41 18.76 -2.70 -28.61
C HIS A 41 18.48 -2.50 -30.10
N GLN A 42 18.09 -3.56 -30.83
CA GLN A 42 17.71 -3.47 -32.24
C GLN A 42 16.31 -2.89 -32.44
N ASN A 43 15.40 -3.16 -31.51
CA ASN A 43 14.03 -2.68 -31.61
C ASN A 43 13.89 -1.31 -30.93
N ASP A 44 13.31 -0.36 -31.66
CA ASP A 44 12.93 0.93 -31.08
C ASP A 44 11.81 0.72 -30.05
N PRO A 45 11.81 1.47 -28.93
CA PRO A 45 10.71 1.40 -27.97
C PRO A 45 9.42 1.88 -28.65
N MET A 46 8.35 1.09 -28.48
CA MET A 46 7.03 1.41 -29.06
C MET A 46 6.51 2.80 -28.62
N ARG A 47 6.93 3.26 -27.44
CA ARG A 47 6.70 4.63 -26.94
C ARG A 47 8.02 5.29 -26.62
N LYS A 48 8.43 6.27 -27.43
CA LYS A 48 9.67 7.03 -27.22
C LYS A 48 9.47 8.04 -26.08
N ILE A 49 10.44 8.13 -25.18
CA ILE A 49 10.44 9.17 -24.14
C ILE A 49 10.52 10.54 -24.84
N GLY A 50 9.73 11.49 -24.37
CA GLY A 50 9.59 12.82 -24.99
C GLY A 50 8.53 12.90 -26.11
N SER A 51 7.99 11.77 -26.57
CA SER A 51 6.86 11.77 -27.52
C SER A 51 5.55 12.24 -26.86
N ILE A 52 4.55 12.56 -27.67
CA ILE A 52 3.20 12.95 -27.22
C ILE A 52 2.30 11.71 -27.20
N ASP A 53 1.53 11.55 -26.13
CA ASP A 53 0.52 10.50 -25.98
C ASP A 53 -0.74 11.04 -25.29
N TYR A 54 -1.82 10.26 -25.22
CA TYR A 54 -3.13 10.66 -24.77
C TYR A 54 -3.51 10.03 -23.43
N CYS A 55 -4.05 10.84 -22.52
CA CYS A 55 -4.47 10.40 -21.19
C CYS A 55 -5.67 9.49 -21.26
N VAL A 56 -5.58 8.27 -20.71
CA VAL A 56 -6.69 7.30 -20.70
C VAL A 56 -7.92 7.83 -19.93
N ASN A 57 -7.72 8.70 -18.93
CA ASN A 57 -8.81 9.23 -18.10
C ASN A 57 -9.51 10.45 -18.72
N CYS A 58 -8.77 11.39 -19.30
CA CYS A 58 -9.34 12.67 -19.76
C CYS A 58 -9.12 12.98 -21.24
N GLY A 59 -8.43 12.11 -21.99
CA GLY A 59 -8.14 12.28 -23.42
C GLY A 59 -7.10 13.35 -23.76
N LYS A 60 -6.71 14.21 -22.82
CA LYS A 60 -5.70 15.26 -23.05
C LYS A 60 -4.33 14.67 -23.40
N THR A 61 -3.61 15.36 -24.26
CA THR A 61 -2.22 15.04 -24.61
C THR A 61 -1.27 15.28 -23.45
N TYR A 62 -0.18 14.53 -23.40
CA TYR A 62 0.93 14.72 -22.47
C TYR A 62 2.25 14.22 -23.07
N THR A 63 3.36 14.74 -22.55
CA THR A 63 4.71 14.26 -22.90
C THR A 63 5.03 12.99 -22.12
N VAL A 64 5.38 11.92 -22.82
CA VAL A 64 5.72 10.62 -22.24
C VAL A 64 7.06 10.70 -21.51
N THR A 65 7.05 10.47 -20.20
CA THR A 65 8.27 10.36 -19.37
C THR A 65 8.60 8.91 -19.01
N SER A 66 7.63 8.00 -19.13
CA SER A 66 7.79 6.58 -18.81
C SER A 66 6.97 5.70 -19.75
N GLY A 67 7.52 4.53 -20.12
CA GLY A 67 6.84 3.58 -21.02
C GLY A 67 5.53 3.01 -20.46
N LEU A 68 5.35 3.02 -19.13
CA LEU A 68 4.12 2.56 -18.45
C LEU A 68 3.16 3.71 -18.11
N GLN A 69 3.46 4.95 -18.50
CA GLN A 69 2.61 6.09 -18.20
C GLN A 69 1.26 5.97 -18.91
N LYS A 70 0.16 6.05 -18.17
CA LYS A 70 -1.21 5.96 -18.71
C LYS A 70 -1.98 7.28 -18.62
N TYR A 71 -1.58 8.14 -17.68
CA TYR A 71 -2.31 9.33 -17.31
C TYR A 71 -1.41 10.57 -17.43
N CYS A 72 -2.02 11.72 -17.71
CA CYS A 72 -1.36 13.01 -17.59
C CYS A 72 -1.09 13.35 -16.11
N ALA A 73 -0.21 14.31 -15.86
CA ALA A 73 0.22 14.68 -14.50
C ALA A 73 -0.94 15.06 -13.56
N ASN A 74 -2.01 15.66 -14.08
CA ASN A 74 -3.17 16.05 -13.28
C ASN A 74 -4.05 14.85 -12.88
N CYS A 75 -4.21 13.86 -13.76
CA CYS A 75 -5.05 12.70 -13.51
C CYS A 75 -4.31 11.60 -12.75
N ALA A 76 -3.00 11.48 -12.92
CA ALA A 76 -2.20 10.38 -12.38
C ALA A 76 -2.38 10.17 -10.86
N PRO A 77 -2.33 11.20 -9.99
CA PRO A 77 -2.45 11.00 -8.54
C PRO A 77 -3.78 10.36 -8.15
N LEU A 78 -4.89 10.81 -8.75
CA LEU A 78 -6.22 10.32 -8.45
C LEU A 78 -6.45 8.92 -9.03
N CYS A 79 -6.13 8.71 -10.31
CA CYS A 79 -6.38 7.44 -10.99
C CYS A 79 -5.49 6.32 -10.43
N VAL A 80 -4.22 6.58 -10.11
CA VAL A 80 -3.34 5.59 -9.48
C VAL A 80 -3.81 5.26 -8.08
N ALA A 81 -4.14 6.27 -7.26
CA ALA A 81 -4.65 6.04 -5.91
C ALA A 81 -5.95 5.20 -5.89
N GLU A 82 -6.83 5.38 -6.87
CA GLU A 82 -8.05 4.58 -6.99
C GLU A 82 -7.75 3.12 -7.34
N VAL A 83 -6.83 2.88 -8.28
CA VAL A 83 -6.38 1.52 -8.62
C VAL A 83 -5.75 0.84 -7.40
N ASP A 84 -4.85 1.53 -6.69
CA ASP A 84 -4.19 1.01 -5.49
C ASP A 84 -5.19 0.71 -4.38
N ARG A 85 -6.19 1.59 -4.17
CA ARG A 85 -7.27 1.38 -3.20
C ARG A 85 -8.07 0.12 -3.53
N ARG A 86 -8.46 -0.05 -4.79
CA ARG A 86 -9.21 -1.23 -5.24
C ARG A 86 -8.40 -2.51 -5.04
N GLN A 87 -7.15 -2.53 -5.51
CA GLN A 87 -6.26 -3.69 -5.34
C GLN A 87 -6.02 -4.02 -3.86
N GLY A 88 -5.83 -3.00 -3.02
CA GLY A 88 -5.66 -3.17 -1.58
C GLY A 88 -6.90 -3.74 -0.89
N LEU A 89 -8.10 -3.30 -1.29
CA LEU A 89 -9.36 -3.86 -0.80
C LEU A 89 -9.55 -5.31 -1.26
N ASP A 90 -9.33 -5.60 -2.54
CA ASP A 90 -9.44 -6.95 -3.10
C ASP A 90 -8.50 -7.93 -2.37
N TYR A 91 -7.24 -7.53 -2.18
CA TYR A 91 -6.27 -8.29 -1.38
C TYR A 91 -6.76 -8.48 0.07
N TYR A 92 -7.27 -7.42 0.71
CA TYR A 92 -7.79 -7.53 2.06
C TYR A 92 -8.94 -8.54 2.14
N TYR A 93 -9.91 -8.49 1.24
CA TYR A 93 -11.06 -9.40 1.26
C TYR A 93 -10.68 -10.85 1.01
N GLN A 94 -9.73 -11.11 0.10
CA GLN A 94 -9.20 -12.45 -0.18
C GLN A 94 -8.41 -13.00 1.01
N ASN A 95 -7.74 -12.15 1.78
CA ASN A 95 -6.81 -12.57 2.84
C ASN A 95 -7.30 -12.27 4.27
N LYS A 96 -8.52 -11.74 4.46
CA LYS A 96 -9.02 -11.27 5.77
C LYS A 96 -9.00 -12.34 6.85
N GLY A 97 -9.22 -13.61 6.49
CA GLY A 97 -9.17 -14.75 7.41
C GLY A 97 -7.81 -14.93 8.07
N ASN A 98 -6.72 -14.63 7.36
CA ASN A 98 -5.36 -14.72 7.89
C ASN A 98 -4.88 -13.41 8.52
N ILE A 99 -5.35 -12.27 8.00
CA ILE A 99 -4.96 -10.94 8.43
C ILE A 99 -5.62 -10.56 9.77
N ASN A 100 -6.94 -10.76 9.89
CA ASN A 100 -7.72 -10.27 11.03
C ASN A 100 -7.34 -10.92 12.36
N PRO A 101 -7.08 -12.24 12.47
CA PRO A 101 -6.64 -12.85 13.72
C PRO A 101 -5.32 -12.27 14.23
N LYS A 102 -4.31 -12.13 13.36
CA LYS A 102 -3.01 -11.52 13.70
C LYS A 102 -3.19 -10.07 14.17
N ARG A 103 -4.02 -9.29 13.45
CA ARG A 103 -4.36 -7.90 13.86
C ARG A 103 -5.09 -7.85 15.19
N ASN A 104 -6.02 -8.76 15.45
CA ASN A 104 -6.77 -8.82 16.70
C ASN A 104 -5.87 -9.14 17.90
N ILE A 105 -5.00 -10.14 17.77
CA ILE A 105 -4.01 -10.50 18.80
C ILE A 105 -3.14 -9.29 19.14
N LYS A 106 -2.58 -8.62 18.11
CA LYS A 106 -1.76 -7.42 18.31
C LYS A 106 -2.53 -6.29 18.99
N ARG A 107 -3.78 -6.02 18.60
CA ARG A 107 -4.61 -4.98 19.25
C ARG A 107 -4.88 -5.30 20.71
N LYS A 108 -5.12 -6.57 21.05
CA LYS A 108 -5.33 -7.00 22.45
C LYS A 108 -4.06 -6.84 23.27
N SER A 109 -2.90 -7.24 22.75
CA SER A 109 -1.61 -7.15 23.46
C SER A 109 -1.14 -5.70 23.68
N GLN A 110 -1.63 -4.75 22.90
CA GLN A 110 -1.33 -3.32 23.05
C GLN A 110 -2.18 -2.60 24.10
N LYS A 111 -3.15 -3.29 24.72
CA LYS A 111 -3.90 -2.70 25.82
C LYS A 111 -3.01 -2.58 27.05
N LYS A 112 -3.07 -1.42 27.69
CA LYS A 112 -2.37 -1.14 28.95
C LYS A 112 -3.34 -0.56 29.96
N GLU A 113 -2.97 -0.62 31.22
CA GLU A 113 -3.71 0.05 32.27
C GLU A 113 -3.52 1.57 32.12
N ILE A 114 -4.63 2.29 32.04
CA ILE A 114 -4.70 3.74 31.83
C ILE A 114 -5.72 4.35 32.77
N THR A 115 -5.53 5.62 33.10
CA THR A 115 -6.40 6.34 34.04
C THR A 115 -7.42 7.18 33.29
N CYS A 116 -8.69 7.12 33.72
CA CYS A 116 -9.76 7.92 33.14
C CYS A 116 -9.60 9.41 33.49
N LYS A 117 -9.64 10.29 32.48
CA LYS A 117 -9.55 11.75 32.67
C LYS A 117 -10.68 12.33 33.54
N ILE A 118 -11.86 11.71 33.53
CA ILE A 118 -13.07 12.27 34.16
C ILE A 118 -13.25 11.75 35.59
N CYS A 119 -13.21 10.42 35.76
CA CYS A 119 -13.49 9.81 37.06
C CYS A 119 -12.25 9.28 37.80
N GLY A 120 -11.05 9.40 37.22
CA GLY A 120 -9.80 8.97 37.85
C GLY A 120 -9.62 7.45 38.00
N LYS A 121 -10.59 6.62 37.58
CA LYS A 121 -10.49 5.16 37.67
C LYS A 121 -9.49 4.60 36.65
N THR A 122 -8.71 3.60 37.05
CA THR A 122 -7.85 2.84 36.13
C THR A 122 -8.67 1.81 35.34
N PHE A 123 -8.30 1.58 34.09
CA PHE A 123 -8.94 0.61 33.21
C PHE A 123 -7.99 0.14 32.09
N PHE A 124 -8.26 -1.03 31.51
CA PHE A 124 -7.47 -1.55 30.39
C PHE A 124 -7.97 -0.97 29.07
N GLY A 125 -7.15 -0.16 28.42
CA GLY A 125 -7.49 0.49 27.15
C GLY A 125 -6.31 0.67 26.24
N HIS A 126 -6.57 1.26 25.07
CA HIS A 126 -5.50 1.67 24.17
C HIS A 126 -4.86 2.96 24.66
N GLU A 127 -3.60 3.19 24.31
CA GLU A 127 -2.85 4.39 24.72
C GLU A 127 -3.59 5.72 24.46
N ASN A 128 -4.28 5.84 23.33
CA ASN A 128 -5.02 7.05 22.98
C ASN A 128 -6.43 7.12 23.60
N GLN A 129 -6.86 6.09 24.32
CA GLN A 129 -8.14 6.08 25.00
C GLN A 129 -8.02 6.89 26.30
N LYS A 130 -8.94 7.84 26.51
CA LYS A 130 -8.89 8.76 27.66
C LYS A 130 -9.98 8.51 28.70
N LEU A 131 -10.98 7.72 28.33
CA LEU A 131 -12.26 7.62 29.04
C LEU A 131 -12.65 6.15 29.17
N CYS A 132 -13.10 5.77 30.37
CA CYS A 132 -13.35 4.38 30.75
C CYS A 132 -14.73 3.87 30.30
N SER A 133 -15.73 4.74 30.18
CA SER A 133 -17.14 4.35 29.96
C SER A 133 -17.89 5.32 29.05
N GLU A 134 -19.09 4.94 28.62
CA GLU A 134 -19.98 5.84 27.87
C GLU A 134 -20.40 7.06 28.70
N ASN A 135 -20.61 6.89 30.02
CA ASN A 135 -20.97 8.02 30.88
C ASN A 135 -19.86 9.09 30.92
N CYS A 136 -18.61 8.68 31.16
CA CYS A 136 -17.47 9.62 31.13
C CYS A 136 -17.25 10.23 29.74
N ARG A 137 -17.60 9.52 28.65
CA ARG A 137 -17.61 10.07 27.28
C ARG A 137 -18.62 11.19 27.10
N ASN A 138 -19.84 10.99 27.60
CA ASN A 138 -20.89 12.00 27.55
C ASN A 138 -20.55 13.21 28.42
N GLU A 139 -20.00 13.02 29.61
CA GLU A 139 -19.53 14.09 30.49
C GLU A 139 -18.41 14.90 29.82
N ASN A 140 -17.40 14.24 29.27
CA ASN A 140 -16.31 14.92 28.56
C ASN A 140 -16.84 15.71 27.34
N ARG A 141 -17.86 15.20 26.62
CA ARG A 141 -18.49 15.93 25.52
C ARG A 141 -19.18 17.21 26.00
N LYS A 142 -19.86 17.18 27.15
CA LYS A 142 -20.48 18.36 27.76
C LYS A 142 -19.43 19.39 28.20
N ILE A 143 -18.35 18.96 28.84
CA ILE A 143 -17.24 19.83 29.24
C ILE A 143 -16.64 20.51 28.00
N TYR A 144 -16.36 19.74 26.96
CA TYR A 144 -15.81 20.26 25.72
C TYR A 144 -16.74 21.27 25.03
N SER A 145 -18.06 21.00 24.99
CA SER A 145 -19.04 21.96 24.44
C SER A 145 -19.03 23.29 25.21
N ARG A 146 -19.00 23.22 26.56
CA ARG A 146 -18.95 24.41 27.42
C ARG A 146 -17.65 25.20 27.23
N GLU A 147 -16.51 24.51 27.15
CA GLU A 147 -15.21 25.15 26.88
C GLU A 147 -15.20 25.81 25.49
N TYR A 148 -15.76 25.14 24.48
CA TYR A 148 -15.87 25.67 23.13
C TYR A 148 -16.73 26.93 23.08
N GLU A 149 -17.92 26.91 23.71
CA GLU A 149 -18.83 28.05 23.80
C GLU A 149 -18.18 29.23 24.54
N ARG A 150 -17.48 28.96 25.66
CA ARG A 150 -16.73 29.98 26.39
C ARG A 150 -15.64 30.64 25.56
N ASN A 151 -14.93 29.84 24.76
CA ASN A 151 -13.84 30.33 23.91
C ASN A 151 -14.33 30.96 22.59
N HIS A 152 -15.59 30.75 22.20
CA HIS A 152 -16.19 31.26 20.96
C HIS A 152 -17.56 31.90 21.24
N PRO A 153 -17.62 32.97 22.06
CA PRO A 153 -18.87 33.65 22.35
C PRO A 153 -19.48 34.23 21.06
N GLY A 154 -20.76 33.93 20.80
CA GLY A 154 -21.52 34.54 19.70
C GLY A 154 -21.56 33.77 18.37
N ARG A 155 -20.84 32.66 18.20
CA ARG A 155 -20.97 31.80 17.00
C ARG A 155 -22.25 30.96 17.11
N LYS A 156 -23.40 31.52 16.68
CA LYS A 156 -24.65 30.76 16.57
C LYS A 156 -24.41 29.52 15.69
N LYS A 157 -24.82 28.34 16.16
CA LYS A 157 -24.95 27.17 15.28
C LYS A 157 -26.03 27.52 14.26
N GLU A 158 -25.65 27.80 13.03
CA GLU A 158 -26.59 27.79 11.92
C GLU A 158 -27.23 26.39 11.90
N ALA A 159 -28.53 26.36 12.19
CA ALA A 159 -29.31 25.13 12.07
C ALA A 159 -29.28 24.74 10.60
N LYS A 160 -28.85 23.50 10.35
CA LYS A 160 -28.85 22.90 9.03
C LYS A 160 -30.17 22.16 8.81
#